data_AF-A0A482VTK3-F1
#
_entry.id   AF-A0A482VTK3-F1
#
_cell.length_a   1.000
_cell.length_b   1.000
_cell.length_c   1.000
_cell.angle_alpha   90.00
_cell.angle_beta   90.00
_cell.angle_gamma   90.00
#
_symmetry.space_group_name_H-M   'P 1'
#
loop_
_entity.id
_entity.type
_entity.pdbx_description
1 polymer ?
#
loop_
_entity_poly.entity_id
_entity_poly.type
_entity_poly.pdbx_seq_one_letter_code
_entity_poly.pdbx_strand_id
1 'polypeptide(L)'
;MKNDIIKQSFSINLAIMGALHLYPPDNRGYVYIIRAYIMYFFCIILLPFLILFYFLLEEEFDIMTMNFNAGFIVETMCFIIKLLPFMRHGHKIKICIHFFEDPYFTTRKEKHTKIIEDCIKICKRNSMAFLIGVTVGVICWVIRPFFRQGYTLPLDVWLPFSVEADLKMYYSVYLFLAIAIPYTAFSGSMIDPLIGGLAYHGAGQIKILKDNLQHLTNYVEEEISRNTTFLSLNSLLSISNSLTDAIYMGNWYDYDPKSKKALILLMENSKRPIIITAGKLVELSLTTFTL
;
A
#
# COMPACT_ATOMS: atom_id res chain seq x y z
N MET A 1 -9.29 -9.28 -23.52
CA MET A 1 -9.25 -8.12 -22.60
C MET A 1 -8.24 -8.45 -21.52
N LYS A 2 -7.06 -7.81 -21.52
CA LYS A 2 -5.99 -8.11 -20.55
C LYS A 2 -6.52 -7.76 -19.17
N ASN A 3 -6.70 -8.76 -18.29
CA ASN A 3 -7.14 -8.53 -16.91
C ASN A 3 -6.03 -7.78 -16.17
N ASP A 4 -6.17 -6.46 -16.08
CA ASP A 4 -5.26 -5.60 -15.35
C ASP A 4 -5.48 -5.84 -13.84
N ILE A 5 -4.64 -6.71 -13.25
CA ILE A 5 -4.69 -7.13 -11.85
C ILE A 5 -4.57 -5.92 -10.92
N ILE A 6 -3.74 -4.95 -11.28
CA ILE A 6 -3.44 -3.77 -10.46
C ILE A 6 -4.60 -2.80 -10.48
N LYS A 7 -5.13 -2.47 -11.66
CA LYS A 7 -6.32 -1.64 -11.78
C LYS A 7 -7.50 -2.26 -11.06
N GLN A 8 -7.65 -3.59 -11.10
CA GLN A 8 -8.67 -4.25 -10.31
C GLN A 8 -8.40 -4.15 -8.81
N SER A 9 -7.18 -4.39 -8.36
CA SER A 9 -6.86 -4.43 -6.93
C SER A 9 -6.85 -3.06 -6.25
N PHE A 10 -6.39 -2.02 -6.96
CA PHE A 10 -5.99 -0.74 -6.38
C PHE A 10 -6.61 0.48 -7.07
N SER A 11 -7.69 0.32 -7.84
CA SER A 11 -8.36 1.45 -8.52
C SER A 11 -8.69 2.60 -7.58
N ILE A 12 -9.19 2.28 -6.38
CA ILE A 12 -9.54 3.27 -5.34
C ILE A 12 -8.30 4.04 -4.90
N ASN A 13 -7.24 3.32 -4.51
CA ASN A 13 -5.98 3.91 -4.02
C ASN A 13 -5.36 4.80 -5.09
N LEU A 14 -5.22 4.28 -6.32
CA LEU A 14 -4.59 5.01 -7.43
C LEU A 14 -5.42 6.22 -7.87
N ALA A 15 -6.76 6.14 -7.84
CA ALA A 15 -7.62 7.27 -8.16
C ALA A 15 -7.46 8.40 -7.13
N ILE A 16 -7.52 8.07 -5.83
CA ILE A 16 -7.39 9.07 -4.76
C ILE A 16 -5.97 9.64 -4.72
N MET A 17 -4.93 8.79 -4.80
CA MET A 17 -3.54 9.26 -4.86
C MET A 17 -3.29 10.12 -6.11
N GLY A 18 -3.93 9.81 -7.24
CA GLY A 18 -3.89 10.63 -8.44
C GLY A 18 -4.53 12.01 -8.23
N ALA A 19 -5.68 12.06 -7.56
CA ALA A 19 -6.36 13.29 -7.19
C ALA A 19 -5.54 14.17 -6.24
N LEU A 20 -4.82 13.56 -5.29
CA LEU A 20 -3.93 14.22 -4.32
C LEU A 20 -2.53 14.56 -4.88
N HIS A 21 -2.28 14.28 -6.16
CA HIS A 21 -0.99 14.46 -6.85
C HIS A 21 0.19 13.65 -6.30
N LEU A 22 -0.09 12.54 -5.65
CA LEU A 22 0.91 11.60 -5.13
C LEU A 22 1.22 10.47 -6.13
N TYR A 23 0.31 10.21 -7.08
CA TYR A 23 0.50 9.21 -8.12
C TYR A 23 0.53 9.85 -9.52
N PRO A 24 1.70 9.86 -10.21
CA PRO A 24 1.88 10.62 -11.44
C PRO A 24 1.14 9.98 -12.64
N PRO A 25 0.51 10.79 -13.51
CA PRO A 25 -0.03 10.33 -14.77
C PRO A 25 1.09 9.91 -15.74
N ASP A 26 0.75 9.16 -16.79
CA ASP A 26 1.71 8.70 -17.80
C ASP A 26 2.46 9.85 -18.50
N ASN A 27 1.75 10.94 -18.80
CA ASN A 27 2.35 12.14 -19.36
C ASN A 27 2.38 13.25 -18.29
N ARG A 28 3.48 13.31 -17.52
CA ARG A 28 3.62 14.30 -16.45
C ARG A 28 4.19 15.61 -16.99
N GLY A 29 3.39 16.67 -16.94
CA GLY A 29 3.86 18.03 -17.19
C GLY A 29 4.56 18.64 -15.97
N TYR A 30 5.43 19.62 -16.18
CA TYR A 30 6.13 20.34 -15.10
C TYR A 30 5.16 21.00 -14.10
N VAL A 31 4.01 21.49 -14.59
CA VAL A 31 2.94 22.10 -13.78
C VAL A 31 2.37 21.13 -12.74
N TYR A 32 2.20 19.85 -13.11
CA TYR A 32 1.70 18.83 -12.19
C TYR A 32 2.64 18.65 -11.00
N ILE A 33 3.95 18.63 -11.27
CA ILE A 33 4.99 18.47 -10.25
C ILE A 33 4.98 19.66 -9.29
N ILE A 34 4.94 20.88 -9.82
CA ILE A 34 4.86 22.09 -9.00
C ILE A 34 3.64 22.02 -8.07
N ARG A 35 2.46 21.71 -8.62
CA ARG A 35 1.23 21.62 -7.82
C ARG A 35 1.34 20.57 -6.71
N ALA A 36 1.93 19.40 -7.00
CA ALA A 36 2.14 18.34 -6.01
C ALA A 36 3.01 18.83 -4.84
N TYR A 37 4.14 19.50 -5.13
CA TYR A 37 5.03 20.03 -4.10
C TYR A 37 4.41 21.17 -3.30
N ILE A 38 3.60 22.03 -3.93
CA ILE A 38 2.84 23.07 -3.23
C ILE A 38 1.86 22.43 -2.24
N MET A 39 1.02 21.49 -2.71
CA MET A 39 0.06 20.80 -1.84
C MET A 39 0.76 20.07 -0.68
N TYR A 40 1.86 19.39 -0.97
CA TYR A 40 2.67 18.73 0.06
C TYR A 40 3.23 19.71 1.08
N PHE A 41 3.80 20.84 0.65
CA PHE A 41 4.31 21.85 1.57
C PHE A 41 3.20 22.40 2.49
N PHE A 42 2.08 22.84 1.91
CA PHE A 42 1.01 23.45 2.69
C PHE A 42 0.25 22.48 3.60
N CYS A 43 0.02 21.23 3.15
CA CYS A 43 -0.79 20.28 3.91
C CYS A 43 0.03 19.38 4.85
N ILE A 44 1.27 19.05 4.49
CA ILE A 44 2.10 18.08 5.24
C ILE A 44 3.21 18.76 6.05
N ILE A 45 3.83 19.83 5.54
CA ILE A 45 4.97 20.48 6.21
C ILE A 45 4.54 21.68 7.06
N LEU A 46 3.71 22.56 6.51
CA LEU A 46 3.33 23.81 7.16
C LEU A 46 2.48 23.57 8.40
N LEU A 47 1.48 22.70 8.33
CA LEU A 47 0.58 22.42 9.45
C LEU A 47 1.30 22.00 10.74
N PRO A 48 2.13 20.94 10.77
CA PRO A 48 2.82 20.55 12.00
C PRO A 48 3.74 21.65 12.53
N PHE A 49 4.31 22.48 11.66
CA PHE A 49 5.10 23.63 12.09
C PHE A 49 4.24 24.69 12.80
N LEU A 50 3.05 25.01 12.27
CA LEU A 50 2.13 25.97 12.90
C LEU A 50 1.59 25.44 14.24
N ILE A 51 1.34 24.13 14.36
CA ILE A 51 0.90 23.51 15.62
C ILE A 51 2.05 23.50 16.63
N LEU A 52 3.29 23.21 16.17
CA LEU A 52 4.46 23.27 17.04
C LEU A 52 4.68 24.70 17.56
N PHE A 53 4.53 25.71 16.71
CA PHE A 53 4.57 27.11 17.13
C PHE A 53 3.48 27.46 18.15
N TYR A 54 2.27 26.91 17.97
CA TYR A 54 1.18 27.07 18.93
C TYR A 54 1.57 26.50 20.29
N PHE A 55 2.13 25.28 20.34
CA PHE A 55 2.63 24.68 21.57
C PHE A 55 3.81 25.40 22.21
N LEU A 56 4.59 26.18 21.45
CA LEU A 56 5.72 26.94 21.99
C LEU A 56 5.30 28.27 22.61
N LEU A 57 4.19 28.84 22.17
CA LEU A 57 3.77 30.20 22.53
C LEU A 57 2.58 30.23 23.50
N GLU A 58 1.77 29.18 23.53
CA GLU A 58 0.65 29.08 24.46
C GLU A 58 1.15 28.67 25.85
N GLU A 59 0.71 29.40 26.89
CA GLU A 59 1.14 29.15 28.27
C GLU A 59 0.23 28.14 29.00
N GLU A 60 -1.03 28.01 28.57
CA GLU A 60 -2.02 27.12 29.16
C GLU A 60 -2.60 26.14 28.13
N PHE A 61 -2.55 24.84 28.44
CA PHE A 61 -3.07 23.80 27.54
C PHE A 61 -4.24 23.05 28.16
N ASP A 62 -5.35 23.00 27.43
CA ASP A 62 -6.37 21.98 27.64
C ASP A 62 -5.81 20.60 27.23
N ILE A 63 -5.85 19.63 28.14
CA ILE A 63 -5.30 18.27 27.95
C ILE A 63 -5.89 17.60 26.70
N MET A 64 -7.20 17.75 26.47
CA MET A 64 -7.85 17.13 25.32
C MET A 64 -7.35 17.73 24.01
N THR A 65 -7.27 19.05 23.95
CA THR A 65 -6.79 19.78 22.78
C THR A 65 -5.32 19.48 22.48
N MET A 66 -4.48 19.43 23.51
CA MET A 66 -3.09 19.02 23.39
C MET A 66 -2.96 17.61 22.80
N ASN A 67 -3.78 16.65 23.26
CA ASN A 67 -3.74 15.27 22.77
C ASN A 67 -4.08 15.17 21.27
N PHE A 68 -5.12 15.87 20.80
CA PHE A 68 -5.48 15.85 19.38
C PHE A 68 -4.40 16.47 18.48
N ASN A 69 -3.87 17.63 18.88
CA ASN A 69 -2.81 18.31 18.15
C ASN A 69 -1.51 17.50 18.13
N ALA A 70 -1.13 16.89 19.26
CA ALA A 70 0.03 16.00 19.34
C ALA A 70 -0.14 14.77 18.44
N GLY A 71 -1.32 14.16 18.42
CA GLY A 71 -1.64 13.05 17.51
C GLY A 71 -1.44 13.43 16.04
N PHE A 72 -1.94 14.60 15.64
CA PHE A 72 -1.78 15.11 14.28
C PHE A 72 -0.32 15.39 13.91
N ILE A 73 0.48 15.95 14.83
CA ILE A 73 1.93 16.15 14.63
C ILE A 73 2.62 14.80 14.39
N VAL A 74 2.38 13.80 15.25
CA VAL A 74 3.02 12.49 15.12
C VAL A 74 2.67 11.83 13.79
N GLU A 75 1.41 11.91 13.37
CA GLU A 75 0.95 11.38 12.08
C GLU A 75 1.62 12.08 10.90
N THR A 76 1.60 13.42 10.88
CA THR A 76 2.20 14.20 9.79
C THR A 76 3.72 13.99 9.68
N MET A 77 4.43 13.86 10.80
CA MET A 77 5.87 13.54 10.80
C MET A 77 6.17 12.21 10.10
N CYS A 78 5.36 11.18 10.33
CA CYS A 78 5.46 9.91 9.61
C CYS A 78 5.24 10.10 8.10
N PHE A 79 4.29 10.95 7.72
CA PHE A 79 3.95 11.20 6.32
C PHE A 79 4.99 12.03 5.57
N ILE A 80 5.74 12.91 6.24
CA ILE A 80 6.85 13.63 5.63
C ILE A 80 7.82 12.64 4.96
N ILE A 81 8.25 11.62 5.71
CA ILE A 81 9.20 10.62 5.22
C ILE A 81 8.54 9.67 4.21
N LYS A 82 7.28 9.28 4.45
CA LYS A 82 6.58 8.25 3.69
C LYS A 82 6.09 8.71 2.31
N LEU A 83 5.59 9.94 2.22
CA LEU A 83 5.01 10.48 0.98
C LEU A 83 6.07 11.04 0.02
N LEU A 84 7.21 11.49 0.54
CA LEU A 84 8.27 12.11 -0.26
C LEU A 84 8.82 11.17 -1.36
N PRO A 85 9.02 9.85 -1.13
CA PRO A 85 9.37 8.89 -2.18
C PRO A 85 8.35 8.83 -3.31
N PHE A 86 7.04 8.89 -3.03
CA PHE A 86 5.98 8.88 -4.05
C PHE A 86 6.08 10.07 -5.00
N MET A 87 6.50 11.23 -4.48
CA MET A 87 6.71 12.42 -5.30
C MET A 87 8.07 12.42 -6.03
N ARG A 88 9.17 12.09 -5.34
CA ARG A 88 10.53 12.14 -5.92
C ARG A 88 10.81 10.99 -6.88
N HIS A 89 10.37 9.78 -6.54
CA HIS A 89 10.66 8.55 -7.26
C HIS A 89 9.41 7.93 -7.90
N GLY A 90 8.39 8.74 -8.20
CA GLY A 90 7.10 8.27 -8.71
C GLY A 90 7.18 7.31 -9.90
N HIS A 91 8.16 7.48 -10.81
CA HIS A 91 8.38 6.53 -11.91
C HIS A 91 8.79 5.14 -11.43
N LYS A 92 9.75 5.04 -10.49
CA LYS A 92 10.17 3.75 -9.93
C LYS A 92 9.03 3.08 -9.16
N ILE A 93 8.28 3.87 -8.40
CA ILE A 93 7.10 3.39 -7.66
C ILE A 93 6.03 2.87 -8.62
N LYS A 94 5.79 3.56 -9.73
CA LYS A 94 4.87 3.11 -10.77
C LYS A 94 5.30 1.77 -11.36
N ILE A 95 6.57 1.60 -11.67
CA ILE A 95 7.12 0.30 -12.11
C ILE A 95 6.86 -0.78 -11.05
N CYS A 96 7.11 -0.49 -9.77
CA CYS A 96 6.86 -1.46 -8.70
C CYS A 96 5.38 -1.83 -8.57
N ILE A 97 4.46 -0.85 -8.68
CA ILE A 97 3.02 -1.08 -8.62
C ILE A 97 2.58 -1.97 -9.78
N HIS A 98 3.04 -1.67 -11.00
CA HIS A 98 2.65 -2.39 -12.22
C HIS A 98 3.48 -3.67 -12.48
N PHE A 99 4.40 -4.03 -11.58
CA PHE A 99 5.30 -5.18 -11.75
C PHE A 99 4.53 -6.50 -11.96
N PHE A 100 3.39 -6.67 -11.29
CA PHE A 100 2.56 -7.87 -11.41
C PHE A 100 1.75 -7.98 -12.72
N GLU A 101 1.78 -6.95 -13.58
CA GLU A 101 1.18 -7.00 -14.92
C GLU A 101 2.11 -7.62 -15.98
N ASP A 102 3.34 -7.93 -15.60
CA ASP A 102 4.31 -8.55 -16.49
C ASP A 102 3.78 -9.91 -17.00
N PRO A 103 4.00 -10.25 -18.29
CA PRO A 103 3.61 -11.53 -18.86
C PRO A 103 4.04 -12.76 -18.05
N TYR A 104 5.15 -12.72 -17.31
CA TYR A 104 5.60 -13.82 -16.47
C TYR A 104 4.64 -14.14 -15.31
N PHE A 105 3.82 -13.18 -14.87
CA PHE A 105 2.84 -13.36 -13.79
C PHE A 105 1.42 -13.67 -14.30
N THR A 106 1.27 -13.92 -15.61
CA THR A 106 -0.05 -14.27 -16.18
C THR A 106 -0.47 -15.68 -15.80
N THR A 107 -1.66 -15.80 -15.22
CA THR A 107 -2.22 -17.10 -14.83
C THR A 107 -2.82 -17.80 -16.04
N ARG A 108 -2.46 -19.07 -16.24
CA ARG A 108 -3.00 -19.93 -17.31
C ARG A 108 -4.00 -20.96 -16.81
N LYS A 109 -4.10 -21.15 -15.48
CA LYS A 109 -4.88 -22.21 -14.84
C LYS A 109 -5.94 -21.64 -13.91
N GLU A 110 -7.07 -22.32 -13.82
CA GLU A 110 -8.21 -21.91 -12.98
C GLU A 110 -7.81 -21.78 -11.50
N LYS A 111 -7.02 -22.73 -10.97
CA LYS A 111 -6.52 -22.68 -9.60
C LYS A 111 -5.69 -21.43 -9.31
N HIS A 112 -4.84 -21.01 -10.24
CA HIS A 112 -4.03 -19.80 -10.09
C HIS A 112 -4.88 -18.55 -10.20
N THR A 113 -5.85 -18.54 -11.11
CA THR A 113 -6.81 -17.45 -11.24
C THR A 113 -7.59 -17.22 -9.95
N LYS A 114 -8.05 -18.30 -9.28
CA LYS A 114 -8.71 -18.20 -7.96
C LYS A 114 -7.83 -17.52 -6.90
N ILE A 115 -6.53 -17.85 -6.86
CA ILE A 115 -5.57 -17.20 -5.93
C ILE A 115 -5.49 -15.69 -6.20
N ILE A 116 -5.39 -15.29 -7.47
CA ILE A 116 -5.33 -13.87 -7.85
C ILE A 116 -6.66 -13.15 -7.56
N GLU A 117 -7.79 -13.79 -7.82
CA GLU A 117 -9.12 -13.25 -7.50
C GLU A 117 -9.29 -13.02 -6.00
N ASP A 118 -8.83 -13.95 -5.16
CA ASP A 118 -8.79 -13.78 -3.70
C ASP A 118 -7.91 -12.58 -3.29
N CYS A 119 -6.72 -12.45 -3.90
CA CYS A 119 -5.86 -11.28 -3.70
C CYS A 119 -6.56 -9.96 -4.07
N ILE A 120 -7.20 -9.91 -5.24
CA ILE A 120 -7.96 -8.73 -5.69
C ILE A 120 -9.07 -8.40 -4.69
N LYS A 121 -9.85 -9.40 -4.27
CA LYS A 121 -10.98 -9.22 -3.35
C LYS A 121 -10.53 -8.68 -1.99
N ILE A 122 -9.44 -9.21 -1.45
CA ILE A 122 -8.88 -8.76 -0.18
C ILE A 122 -8.32 -7.34 -0.30
N CYS A 123 -7.58 -7.03 -1.36
CA CYS A 123 -7.04 -5.69 -1.59
C CYS A 123 -8.15 -4.63 -1.70
N LYS A 124 -9.21 -4.92 -2.47
CA LYS A 124 -10.39 -4.04 -2.60
C LYS A 124 -11.08 -3.85 -1.26
N ARG A 125 -11.34 -4.94 -0.53
CA ARG A 125 -12.02 -4.89 0.78
C ARG A 125 -11.24 -4.04 1.76
N ASN A 126 -9.93 -4.26 1.87
CA ASN A 126 -9.08 -3.51 2.79
C ASN A 126 -9.02 -2.03 2.39
N SER A 127 -8.82 -1.71 1.12
CA SER A 127 -8.79 -0.32 0.65
C SER A 127 -10.13 0.40 0.87
N MET A 128 -11.26 -0.29 0.68
CA MET A 128 -12.59 0.24 0.99
C MET A 128 -12.80 0.46 2.49
N ALA A 129 -12.37 -0.48 3.34
CA ALA A 129 -12.49 -0.34 4.79
C ALA A 129 -11.69 0.88 5.30
N PHE A 130 -10.45 1.06 4.83
CA PHE A 130 -9.64 2.24 5.11
C PHE A 130 -10.31 3.51 4.60
N LEU A 131 -10.86 3.49 3.38
CA LEU A 131 -11.56 4.64 2.79
C LEU A 131 -12.77 5.08 3.63
N ILE A 132 -13.61 4.14 4.04
CA ILE A 132 -14.78 4.43 4.87
C ILE A 132 -14.34 4.98 6.22
N GLY A 133 -13.38 4.31 6.87
CA GLY A 133 -12.85 4.74 8.17
C GLY A 133 -12.28 6.15 8.15
N VAL A 134 -11.42 6.46 7.16
CA VAL A 134 -10.83 7.80 7.03
C VAL A 134 -11.88 8.86 6.69
N THR A 135 -12.86 8.53 5.86
CA THR A 135 -13.93 9.48 5.50
C THR A 135 -14.77 9.84 6.73
N VAL A 136 -15.17 8.84 7.53
CA VAL A 136 -15.89 9.06 8.78
C VAL A 136 -15.02 9.89 9.75
N GLY A 137 -13.75 9.53 9.92
CA GLY A 137 -12.82 10.25 10.79
C GLY A 137 -12.66 11.72 10.40
N VAL A 138 -12.47 12.00 9.11
CA VAL A 138 -12.35 13.37 8.58
C VAL A 138 -13.64 14.16 8.79
N ILE A 139 -14.81 13.57 8.54
CA ILE A 139 -16.10 14.22 8.77
C ILE A 139 -16.25 14.58 10.25
N CYS A 140 -15.96 13.64 11.16
CA CYS A 140 -15.98 13.90 12.59
C CYS A 140 -15.03 15.05 12.98
N TRP A 141 -13.83 15.07 12.39
CA TRP A 141 -12.83 16.09 12.69
C TRP A 141 -13.22 17.48 12.21
N VAL A 142 -13.72 17.60 10.97
CA VAL A 142 -14.13 18.87 10.38
C VAL A 142 -15.37 19.43 11.09
N ILE A 143 -16.32 18.58 11.50
CA ILE A 143 -17.55 19.03 12.15
C ILE A 143 -17.35 19.37 13.64
N ARG A 144 -16.34 18.80 14.31
CA ARG A 144 -16.06 19.00 15.74
C ARG A 144 -16.22 20.45 16.25
N PRO A 145 -15.73 21.50 15.56
CA PRO A 145 -15.85 22.87 16.03
C PRO A 145 -17.28 23.39 16.18
N PHE A 146 -18.24 22.88 15.40
CA PHE A 146 -19.63 23.32 15.47
C PHE A 146 -20.35 22.88 16.76
N PHE A 147 -19.78 21.94 17.51
CA PHE A 147 -20.32 21.49 18.79
C PHE A 147 -19.71 22.25 19.98
N ARG A 148 -18.73 23.13 19.75
CA ARG A 148 -18.14 24.00 20.78
C ARG A 148 -18.73 25.40 20.66
N GLN A 149 -18.85 26.10 21.78
CA GLN A 149 -19.24 27.51 21.77
C GLN A 149 -18.06 28.37 21.33
N GLY A 150 -18.31 29.38 20.49
CA GLY A 150 -17.29 30.30 19.97
C GLY A 150 -16.69 29.88 18.61
N TYR A 151 -15.79 30.71 18.09
CA TYR A 151 -15.12 30.51 16.80
C TYR A 151 -13.89 29.59 16.97
N THR A 152 -14.15 28.31 17.20
CA THR A 152 -13.09 27.30 17.38
C THR A 152 -12.65 26.70 16.03
N LEU A 153 -11.38 26.33 15.90
CA LEU A 153 -10.86 25.70 14.69
C LEU A 153 -10.85 24.15 14.84
N PRO A 154 -10.87 23.39 13.72
CA PRO A 154 -10.73 21.93 13.76
C PRO A 154 -9.40 21.45 14.36
N LEU A 155 -8.37 22.29 14.22
CA LEU A 155 -7.01 22.07 14.69
C LEU A 155 -6.48 23.40 15.19
N ASP A 156 -5.92 23.42 16.39
CA ASP A 156 -5.40 24.64 16.99
C ASP A 156 -3.99 24.89 16.44
N VAL A 157 -3.87 25.96 15.68
CA VAL A 157 -2.67 26.34 14.93
C VAL A 157 -2.31 27.77 15.28
N TRP A 158 -1.01 28.08 15.31
CA TRP A 158 -0.59 29.43 15.56
C TRP A 158 -0.84 30.32 14.34
N LEU A 159 -1.42 31.49 14.57
CA LEU A 159 -1.71 32.49 13.55
C LEU A 159 -1.23 33.86 14.01
N PRO A 160 -0.72 34.71 13.10
CA PRO A 160 -0.28 36.07 13.44
C PRO A 160 -1.44 37.06 13.67
N PHE A 161 -2.69 36.58 13.64
CA PHE A 161 -3.91 37.38 13.81
C PHE A 161 -4.95 36.58 14.59
N SER A 162 -5.87 37.28 15.28
CA SER A 162 -6.98 36.65 15.99
C SER A 162 -8.10 36.27 15.01
N VAL A 163 -8.52 35.01 15.06
CA VAL A 163 -9.65 34.50 14.27
C VAL A 163 -11.00 34.96 14.79
N GLU A 164 -11.08 35.37 16.06
CA GLU A 164 -12.33 35.85 16.67
C GLU A 164 -12.67 37.28 16.27
N ALA A 165 -11.67 38.04 15.80
CA ALA A 165 -11.82 39.45 15.47
C ALA A 165 -12.52 39.70 14.11
N ASP A 166 -12.39 38.77 13.16
CA ASP A 166 -13.01 38.90 11.83
C ASP A 166 -13.53 37.54 11.32
N LEU A 167 -14.83 37.50 11.07
CA LEU A 167 -15.54 36.34 10.54
C LEU A 167 -14.99 35.87 9.18
N LYS A 168 -14.51 36.79 8.33
CA LYS A 168 -13.90 36.44 7.03
C LYS A 168 -12.59 35.71 7.21
N MET A 169 -11.76 36.14 8.16
CA MET A 169 -10.50 35.48 8.49
C MET A 169 -10.77 34.08 9.05
N TYR A 170 -11.72 33.97 9.98
CA TYR A 170 -12.14 32.68 10.54
C TYR A 170 -12.52 31.67 9.44
N TYR A 171 -13.47 32.01 8.56
CA TYR A 171 -13.92 31.08 7.51
C TYR A 171 -12.82 30.75 6.49
N SER A 172 -11.90 31.68 6.23
CA SER A 172 -10.77 31.43 5.33
C SER A 172 -9.79 30.40 5.91
N VAL A 173 -9.44 30.55 7.19
CA VAL A 173 -8.58 29.59 7.90
C VAL A 173 -9.29 28.25 8.05
N TYR A 174 -10.58 28.27 8.43
CA TYR A 174 -11.39 27.07 8.55
C TYR A 174 -11.44 26.29 7.23
N LEU A 175 -11.67 26.97 6.09
CA LEU A 175 -11.68 26.33 4.77
C LEU A 175 -10.32 25.71 4.43
N PHE A 176 -9.21 26.41 4.74
CA PHE A 176 -7.87 25.88 4.55
C PHE A 176 -7.67 24.57 5.36
N LEU A 177 -8.02 24.58 6.65
CA LEU A 177 -7.92 23.39 7.50
C LEU A 177 -8.85 22.26 7.05
N ALA A 178 -10.07 22.60 6.61
CA ALA A 178 -11.05 21.66 6.07
C ALA A 178 -10.61 21.01 4.75
N ILE A 179 -9.58 21.54 4.07
CA ILE A 179 -8.95 20.92 2.89
C ILE A 179 -7.68 20.16 3.29
N ALA A 180 -6.84 20.78 4.12
CA ALA A 180 -5.54 20.24 4.48
C ALA A 180 -5.63 18.98 5.37
N ILE A 181 -6.58 18.94 6.32
CA ILE A 181 -6.81 17.77 7.17
C ILE A 181 -7.21 16.54 6.33
N PRO A 182 -8.24 16.61 5.45
CA PRO A 182 -8.51 15.50 4.55
C PRO A 182 -7.32 15.13 3.66
N TYR A 183 -6.60 16.11 3.09
CA TYR A 183 -5.43 15.83 2.25
C TYR A 183 -4.45 14.91 2.98
N THR A 184 -4.09 15.28 4.20
CA THR A 184 -3.19 14.49 5.06
C THR A 184 -3.77 13.11 5.34
N ALA A 185 -5.02 13.02 5.81
CA ALA A 185 -5.64 11.76 6.19
C ALA A 185 -5.78 10.78 5.02
N PHE A 186 -6.25 11.23 3.86
CA PHE A 186 -6.40 10.40 2.66
C PHE A 186 -5.04 10.01 2.07
N SER A 187 -4.03 10.90 2.12
CA SER A 187 -2.70 10.60 1.57
C SER A 187 -2.03 9.39 2.25
N GLY A 188 -2.06 9.33 3.58
CA GLY A 188 -1.54 8.19 4.34
C GLY A 188 -2.39 6.94 4.17
N SER A 189 -3.71 7.09 4.34
CA SER A 189 -4.66 5.98 4.35
C SER A 189 -4.77 5.21 3.03
N MET A 190 -4.39 5.82 1.90
CA MET A 190 -4.38 5.12 0.61
C MET A 190 -3.10 4.35 0.34
N ILE A 191 -1.97 4.80 0.90
CA ILE A 191 -0.66 4.18 0.66
C ILE A 191 -0.48 2.91 1.49
N ASP A 192 -0.97 2.89 2.74
CA ASP A 192 -0.87 1.71 3.61
C ASP A 192 -1.50 0.44 3.03
N PRO A 193 -2.79 0.43 2.67
CA PRO A 193 -3.42 -0.74 2.04
C PRO A 193 -2.85 -1.03 0.65
N LEU A 194 -2.28 -0.05 -0.06
CA LEU A 194 -1.57 -0.29 -1.32
C LEU A 194 -0.29 -1.11 -1.09
N ILE A 195 0.58 -0.67 -0.16
CA ILE A 195 1.84 -1.38 0.14
C ILE A 195 1.53 -2.79 0.67
N GLY A 196 0.60 -2.90 1.62
CA GLY A 196 0.18 -4.19 2.17
C GLY A 196 -0.43 -5.10 1.10
N GLY A 197 -1.23 -4.54 0.19
CA GLY A 197 -1.82 -5.28 -0.92
C GLY A 197 -0.77 -5.76 -1.95
N LEU A 198 0.23 -4.95 -2.27
CA LEU A 198 1.33 -5.35 -3.16
C LEU A 198 2.14 -6.50 -2.55
N ALA A 199 2.41 -6.43 -1.25
CA ALA A 199 3.04 -7.54 -0.53
C ALA A 199 2.15 -8.80 -0.55
N TYR A 200 0.83 -8.64 -0.41
CA TYR A 200 -0.13 -9.75 -0.50
C TYR A 200 -0.17 -10.37 -1.90
N HIS A 201 -0.09 -9.58 -2.97
CA HIS A 201 0.08 -10.08 -4.35
C HIS A 201 1.41 -10.82 -4.52
N GLY A 202 2.51 -10.30 -3.95
CA GLY A 202 3.80 -11.00 -3.92
C GLY A 202 3.69 -12.38 -3.27
N ALA A 203 3.02 -12.47 -2.12
CA ALA A 203 2.75 -13.74 -1.45
C ALA A 203 1.87 -14.67 -2.30
N GLY A 204 0.86 -14.13 -3.00
CA GLY A 204 0.03 -14.86 -3.95
C GLY A 204 0.86 -15.47 -5.10
N GLN A 205 1.80 -14.71 -5.67
CA GLN A 205 2.70 -15.20 -6.72
C GLN A 205 3.64 -16.30 -6.20
N ILE A 206 4.15 -16.19 -4.97
CA ILE A 206 4.94 -17.25 -4.34
C ILE A 206 4.10 -18.53 -4.15
N LYS A 207 2.81 -18.40 -3.80
CA LYS A 207 1.88 -19.53 -3.69
C LYS A 207 1.65 -20.21 -5.05
N ILE A 208 1.53 -19.44 -6.12
CA ILE A 208 1.43 -19.95 -7.50
C ILE A 208 2.72 -20.66 -7.90
N LEU A 209 3.88 -20.07 -7.62
CA LEU A 209 5.18 -20.68 -7.90
C LEU A 209 5.34 -22.01 -7.17
N LYS A 210 4.96 -22.08 -5.88
CA LYS A 210 4.96 -23.32 -5.12
C LYS A 210 4.10 -24.38 -5.80
N ASP A 211 2.88 -24.04 -6.21
CA ASP A 211 1.96 -24.97 -6.88
C ASP A 211 2.53 -25.49 -8.22
N ASN A 212 3.16 -24.61 -8.99
CA ASN A 212 3.85 -24.97 -10.23
C ASN A 212 4.99 -25.96 -10.02
N LEU A 213 5.78 -25.77 -8.96
CA LEU A 213 6.89 -26.67 -8.65
C LEU A 213 6.41 -28.03 -8.12
N GLN A 214 5.37 -28.06 -7.29
CA GLN A 214 4.79 -29.30 -6.77
C GLN A 214 4.24 -30.23 -7.86
N HIS A 215 3.68 -29.65 -8.91
CA HIS A 215 3.02 -30.39 -9.98
C HIS A 215 3.76 -30.26 -11.31
N LEU A 216 5.06 -29.92 -11.28
CA LEU A 216 5.84 -29.61 -12.48
C LEU A 216 5.79 -30.76 -13.50
N THR A 217 5.97 -32.01 -13.06
CA THR A 217 5.90 -33.20 -13.92
C THR A 217 4.54 -33.30 -14.61
N ASN A 218 3.46 -33.30 -13.83
CA ASN A 218 2.08 -33.37 -14.35
C ASN A 218 1.78 -32.23 -15.32
N TYR A 219 2.32 -31.03 -15.06
CA TYR A 219 2.09 -29.85 -15.87
C TYR A 219 2.85 -29.87 -17.18
N VAL A 220 4.08 -30.37 -17.16
CA VAL A 220 4.87 -30.62 -18.36
C VAL A 220 4.19 -31.71 -19.21
N GLU A 221 3.72 -32.78 -18.58
CA GLU A 221 2.95 -33.84 -19.26
C GLU A 221 1.64 -33.30 -19.87
N GLU A 222 0.88 -32.47 -19.15
CA GLU A 222 -0.33 -31.81 -19.67
C GLU A 222 -0.04 -30.86 -20.84
N GLU A 223 1.09 -30.15 -20.82
CA GLU A 223 1.47 -29.20 -21.88
C GLU A 223 2.02 -29.93 -23.12
N ILE A 224 2.78 -31.01 -22.91
CA ILE A 224 3.20 -31.95 -23.97
C ILE A 224 1.98 -32.65 -24.58
N SER A 225 1.01 -33.09 -23.76
CA SER A 225 -0.24 -33.72 -24.22
C SER A 225 -1.18 -32.74 -24.92
N ARG A 226 -1.14 -31.45 -24.56
CA ARG A 226 -1.87 -30.40 -25.30
C ARG A 226 -1.24 -30.10 -26.66
N ASN A 227 0.08 -30.24 -26.78
CA ASN A 227 0.81 -30.00 -28.03
C ASN A 227 0.97 -31.28 -28.90
N THR A 228 0.71 -32.45 -28.34
CA THR A 228 0.83 -33.74 -29.02
C THR A 228 -0.40 -34.57 -28.67
N THR A 229 -1.29 -34.78 -29.63
CA THR A 229 -2.37 -35.76 -29.47
C THR A 229 -1.80 -37.13 -29.10
N PHE A 230 -2.29 -37.67 -27.99
CA PHE A 230 -2.23 -39.06 -27.47
C PHE A 230 -1.17 -39.45 -26.41
N LEU A 231 -1.74 -39.94 -25.28
CA LEU A 231 -1.28 -40.93 -24.26
C LEU A 231 -0.31 -40.44 -23.17
N SER A 232 -0.46 -40.78 -21.88
CA SER A 232 -1.42 -41.60 -21.12
C SER A 232 -1.30 -41.30 -19.61
N LEU A 233 -2.37 -41.59 -18.85
CA LEU A 233 -2.54 -41.45 -17.39
C LEU A 233 -1.54 -42.24 -16.51
N ASN A 234 -1.21 -41.66 -15.33
CA ASN A 234 -1.19 -42.20 -13.95
C ASN A 234 -0.09 -41.47 -13.12
N SER A 235 -0.18 -41.10 -11.83
CA SER A 235 -1.13 -41.31 -10.72
C SER A 235 -0.70 -40.47 -9.49
N LEU A 236 -1.66 -39.75 -8.89
CA LEU A 236 -1.86 -39.36 -7.47
C LEU A 236 -0.71 -38.85 -6.54
N LEU A 237 -0.80 -37.54 -6.26
CA LEU A 237 -0.89 -36.84 -4.94
C LEU A 237 -0.05 -37.29 -3.72
N SER A 238 0.76 -36.36 -3.20
CA SER A 238 0.81 -36.07 -1.75
C SER A 238 1.13 -34.60 -1.44
N ILE A 239 0.59 -34.12 -0.33
CA ILE A 239 0.46 -32.72 0.09
C ILE A 239 1.56 -32.37 1.10
N SER A 240 2.12 -31.13 1.06
CA SER A 240 2.33 -30.23 2.22
C SER A 240 3.65 -29.40 2.24
N ASN A 241 3.47 -28.11 2.55
CA ASN A 241 4.22 -27.18 3.44
C ASN A 241 5.75 -27.03 3.51
N SER A 242 6.38 -26.63 2.41
CA SER A 242 7.22 -25.42 2.29
C SER A 242 7.65 -25.33 0.82
N LEU A 243 8.14 -24.18 0.32
CA LEU A 243 8.64 -24.10 -1.06
C LEU A 243 9.75 -25.14 -1.32
N THR A 244 10.56 -25.44 -0.30
CA THR A 244 11.59 -26.47 -0.34
C THR A 244 10.97 -27.87 -0.42
N ASP A 245 10.00 -28.18 0.44
CA ASP A 245 9.33 -29.51 0.46
C ASP A 245 8.56 -29.77 -0.84
N ALA A 246 7.98 -28.72 -1.42
CA ALA A 246 7.30 -28.76 -2.70
C ALA A 246 8.19 -29.27 -3.84
N ILE A 247 9.45 -28.83 -3.86
CA ILE A 247 10.40 -29.26 -4.89
C ILE A 247 10.94 -30.64 -4.54
N TYR A 248 11.18 -30.93 -3.25
CA TYR A 248 11.63 -32.24 -2.78
C TYR A 248 10.65 -33.37 -3.10
N MET A 249 9.34 -33.10 -3.01
CA MET A 249 8.27 -34.07 -3.29
C MET A 249 7.96 -34.27 -4.78
N GLY A 250 8.63 -33.53 -5.68
CA GLY A 250 8.51 -33.74 -7.12
C GLY A 250 9.48 -34.82 -7.63
N ASN A 251 9.25 -35.33 -8.84
CA ASN A 251 10.15 -36.31 -9.50
C ASN A 251 11.40 -35.65 -10.12
N TRP A 252 12.03 -34.72 -9.39
CA TRP A 252 13.15 -33.90 -9.88
C TRP A 252 14.42 -34.71 -10.16
N TYR A 253 14.54 -35.90 -9.54
CA TYR A 253 15.66 -36.83 -9.73
C TYR A 253 15.67 -37.49 -11.11
N ASP A 254 14.59 -37.36 -11.89
CA ASP A 254 14.52 -37.85 -13.28
C ASP A 254 14.81 -36.76 -14.32
N TYR A 255 14.97 -35.50 -13.88
CA TYR A 255 15.20 -34.39 -14.81
C TYR A 255 16.61 -34.35 -15.39
N ASP A 256 16.78 -33.56 -16.45
CA ASP A 256 18.10 -33.33 -17.04
C ASP A 256 19.05 -32.65 -16.03
N PRO A 257 20.38 -32.83 -16.17
CA PRO A 257 21.36 -32.30 -15.22
C PRO A 257 21.30 -30.78 -15.03
N LYS A 258 20.83 -30.01 -16.02
CA LYS A 258 20.73 -28.54 -15.93
C LYS A 258 19.53 -28.15 -15.07
N SER A 259 18.38 -28.77 -15.28
CA SER A 259 17.17 -28.56 -14.47
C SER A 259 17.36 -28.99 -13.02
N LYS A 260 18.02 -30.14 -12.78
CA LYS A 260 18.40 -30.59 -11.43
C LYS A 260 19.23 -29.56 -10.67
N LYS A 261 20.29 -29.04 -11.29
CA LYS A 261 21.15 -28.01 -10.68
C LYS A 261 20.36 -26.74 -10.38
N ALA A 262 19.47 -26.32 -11.26
CA ALA A 262 18.63 -25.15 -11.04
C ALA A 262 17.66 -25.35 -9.86
N LEU A 263 17.03 -26.52 -9.77
CA LEU A 263 16.12 -26.84 -8.66
C LEU A 263 16.85 -26.94 -7.32
N ILE A 264 18.02 -27.58 -7.27
CA ILE A 264 18.86 -27.63 -6.05
C ILE A 264 19.26 -26.21 -5.62
N LEU A 265 19.67 -25.36 -6.57
CA LEU A 265 20.00 -23.97 -6.26
C LEU A 265 18.77 -23.21 -5.74
N LEU A 266 17.60 -23.44 -6.32
CA LEU A 266 16.36 -22.82 -5.86
C LEU A 266 15.96 -23.32 -4.45
N MET A 267 16.11 -24.61 -4.15
CA MET A 267 15.91 -25.19 -2.83
C MET A 267 16.85 -24.60 -1.78
N GLU A 268 18.15 -24.48 -2.09
CA GLU A 268 19.13 -23.88 -1.19
C GLU A 268 18.84 -22.39 -0.94
N ASN A 269 18.36 -21.68 -1.96
CA ASN A 269 17.93 -20.29 -1.79
C ASN A 269 16.62 -20.16 -1.01
N SER A 270 15.67 -21.08 -1.15
CA SER A 270 14.39 -21.05 -0.43
C SER A 270 14.50 -21.40 1.05
N LYS A 271 15.61 -22.02 1.48
CA LYS A 271 15.94 -22.17 2.92
C LYS A 271 16.14 -20.82 3.62
N ARG A 272 16.42 -19.75 2.87
CA ARG A 272 16.48 -18.38 3.39
C ARG A 272 15.10 -17.74 3.19
N PRO A 273 14.35 -17.44 4.26
CA PRO A 273 13.04 -16.81 4.12
C PRO A 273 13.19 -15.43 3.47
N ILE A 274 12.19 -15.03 2.68
CA ILE A 274 12.09 -13.66 2.18
C ILE A 274 11.65 -12.80 3.36
N ILE A 275 12.61 -12.12 3.98
CA ILE A 275 12.37 -11.21 5.09
C ILE A 275 12.16 -9.80 4.55
N ILE A 276 10.99 -9.22 4.83
CA ILE A 276 10.76 -7.80 4.56
C ILE A 276 11.16 -7.02 5.81
N THR A 277 12.12 -6.11 5.68
CA THR A 277 12.59 -5.26 6.80
C THR A 277 12.20 -3.80 6.61
N ALA A 278 11.70 -3.15 7.66
CA ALA A 278 11.57 -1.70 7.75
C ALA A 278 12.94 -1.07 7.99
N GLY A 279 13.42 -0.26 7.02
CA GLY A 279 14.68 0.48 7.15
C GLY A 279 15.94 -0.38 7.34
N LYS A 280 15.88 -1.69 7.07
CA LYS A 280 16.91 -2.70 7.45
C LYS A 280 17.12 -2.87 8.96
N LEU A 281 16.23 -2.33 9.79
CA LEU A 281 16.35 -2.35 11.25
C LEU A 281 15.40 -3.35 11.88
N VAL A 282 14.17 -3.43 11.38
CA VAL A 282 13.10 -4.22 11.99
C VAL A 282 12.49 -5.15 10.96
N GLU A 283 12.39 -6.44 11.29
CA GLU A 283 11.66 -7.40 10.47
C GLU A 283 10.14 -7.20 10.61
N LEU A 284 9.45 -7.12 9.48
CA LEU A 284 7.99 -7.04 9.44
C LEU A 284 7.42 -8.46 9.54
N SER A 285 7.20 -8.90 10.78
CA SER A 285 6.60 -10.20 11.10
C SER A 285 5.38 -10.03 12.01
N LEU A 286 4.54 -11.06 12.11
CA LEU A 286 3.45 -11.09 13.09
C LEU A 286 3.99 -10.99 14.52
N THR A 287 5.16 -11.58 14.79
CA THR A 287 5.84 -11.50 16.08
C THR A 287 6.17 -10.05 16.44
N THR A 288 6.65 -9.26 15.49
CA THR A 288 6.91 -7.83 15.66
C THR A 288 5.62 -7.02 15.88
N PHE A 289 4.49 -7.45 15.31
CA PHE A 289 3.19 -6.78 15.52
C PHE A 289 2.59 -7.05 16.91
N THR A 290 2.89 -8.21 17.50
CA THR A 290 2.40 -8.60 18.82
C THR A 290 3.29 -8.17 19.99
N LEU A 291 4.47 -7.61 19.70
CA LEU A 291 5.41 -7.04 20.68
C LEU A 291 4.98 -5.62 21.04
#